data_AF-A0A6P8YP06-F1
#
_entry.id   AF-A0A6P8YP06-F1
#
_cell.length_a   1.000
_cell.length_b   1.000
_cell.length_c   1.000
_cell.angle_alpha   90.00
_cell.angle_beta   90.00
_cell.angle_gamma   90.00
#
_symmetry.space_group_name_H-M   'P 1'
#
loop_
_entity.id
_entity.type
_entity.pdbx_description
1 polymer ?
#
loop_
_entity_poly.entity_id
_entity_poly.type
_entity_poly.pdbx_seq_one_letter_code
_entity_poly.pdbx_strand_id
1 'polypeptide(L)'
;MDFFSDGPSDEDKMLLDLGDGQSNQKEKVAKKQQPQRSHSLDKLNKESSGREASGEAVFPSHEYGVEAYGDDYLMNGYQDTMGMTVTSGVVTLTKENNFVGISIGGGAPLCPCLYIAQVFDNTPASRDGTLQSGDEIIGVNGVSCKGKTKVQAAKMIQASKELVAVTFNKLHADPAMGKSLDIVLKKAKHRLVEKMSATTADALGLSRAILCNDALVRKLDELKAIETEYRGMVEHAKRVLKAYFELLQVYKAFGCTFAEIGSREPQPRASETFTQFANYHRNLEKHGIQMLRTLKPILSDLGTYLHKAIPDTQLTIKKYADAKFEYLSYCLKVKEMDDEEKAFNEVKEPLYRVETGNYEYRLILRCRQDARAKFARLRSDVLVKLELLDNKHVQDISAQLEKFVGGLAAYHSAALQTLDPPDTRPLFPIEMDLSRSAFQYKSTTPLQNDGQDDDEDDQLLTGEEAKEEKRDEPPLLLLPDL
;
A
#
# COMPACT_ATOMS: atom_id res chain seq x y z
N MET A 1 34.12 6.73 35.81
CA MET A 1 33.66 7.94 35.10
C MET A 1 33.16 7.47 33.76
N ASP A 2 31.85 7.32 33.69
CA ASP A 2 31.16 6.63 32.62
C ASP A 2 30.90 7.62 31.47
N PHE A 3 31.37 7.27 30.28
CA PHE A 3 31.09 7.98 29.03
C PHE A 3 30.64 6.96 27.97
N PHE A 4 29.52 6.30 28.28
CA PHE A 4 28.66 5.62 27.31
C PHE A 4 27.28 6.28 27.37
N SER A 5 27.20 7.50 26.83
CA SER A 5 25.96 8.27 26.75
C SER A 5 25.90 9.12 25.48
N ASP A 6 26.02 8.46 24.33
CA ASP A 6 25.06 8.77 23.27
C ASP A 6 23.92 7.76 23.44
N GLY A 7 22.72 8.28 23.69
CA GLY A 7 21.54 7.44 23.88
C GLY A 7 21.13 6.76 22.56
N PRO A 8 20.28 5.72 22.63
CA PRO A 8 19.61 5.19 21.44
C PRO A 8 19.00 6.34 20.62
N SER A 9 19.09 6.23 19.29
CA SER A 9 18.38 7.15 18.40
C SER A 9 16.87 7.10 18.73
N ASP A 10 16.11 8.15 18.41
CA ASP A 10 14.66 8.13 18.70
C ASP A 10 13.92 7.00 17.94
N GLU A 11 14.53 6.45 16.87
CA GLU A 11 14.07 5.25 16.17
C GLU A 11 14.31 3.95 16.98
N ASP A 12 15.41 3.86 17.73
CA ASP A 12 15.71 2.73 18.63
C ASP A 12 14.87 2.79 19.92
N LYS A 13 14.51 3.99 20.41
CA LYS A 13 13.61 4.16 21.56
C LYS A 13 12.22 3.60 21.29
N MET A 14 11.67 3.78 20.09
CA MET A 14 10.40 3.14 19.68
C MET A 14 10.43 1.61 19.73
N LEU A 15 11.62 0.99 19.67
CA LEU A 15 11.81 -0.46 19.79
C LEU A 15 11.84 -0.94 21.26
N LEU A 16 12.16 -0.06 22.20
CA LEU A 16 12.09 -0.33 23.65
C LEU A 16 10.63 -0.27 24.15
N ASP A 17 9.83 0.71 23.70
CA ASP A 17 8.41 0.84 24.06
C ASP A 17 7.56 -0.37 23.60
N LEU A 18 7.96 -1.07 22.54
CA LEU A 18 7.35 -2.33 22.10
C LEU A 18 7.70 -3.53 23.02
N GLY A 19 8.74 -3.41 23.84
CA GLY A 19 9.17 -4.43 24.81
C GLY A 19 8.38 -4.39 26.11
N ASP A 20 8.18 -3.20 26.69
CA ASP A 20 7.52 -3.05 27.98
C ASP A 20 5.99 -3.25 27.92
N GLY A 21 5.39 -3.16 26.73
CA GLY A 21 3.97 -3.47 26.50
C GLY A 21 3.57 -4.96 26.61
N GLN A 22 4.52 -5.90 26.70
CA GLN A 22 4.21 -7.35 26.72
C GLN A 22 4.43 -8.04 28.07
N SER A 23 5.01 -7.38 29.07
CA SER A 23 5.31 -7.96 30.38
C SER A 23 4.06 -8.16 31.26
N ASN A 24 3.04 -7.31 31.13
CA ASN A 24 1.89 -7.21 32.04
C ASN A 24 0.67 -8.12 31.71
N GLN A 25 0.82 -9.22 30.97
CA GLN A 25 -0.26 -10.20 30.76
C GLN A 25 0.09 -11.67 31.07
N LYS A 26 1.26 -11.95 31.67
CA LYS A 26 1.62 -13.30 32.14
C LYS A 26 1.52 -13.49 33.66
N GLU A 27 0.41 -13.05 34.24
CA GLU A 27 0.07 -13.44 35.62
C GLU A 27 -1.42 -13.81 35.79
N LYS A 28 -1.75 -15.04 35.36
CA LYS A 28 -2.90 -15.78 35.92
C LYS A 28 -2.65 -17.29 35.89
N VAL A 29 -2.55 -17.83 37.09
CA VAL A 29 -2.15 -19.20 37.44
C VAL A 29 -2.99 -20.28 36.74
N ALA A 30 -2.32 -21.26 36.16
CA ALA A 30 -2.87 -22.60 35.93
C ALA A 30 -1.82 -23.66 36.31
N LYS A 31 -1.89 -24.17 37.55
CA LYS A 31 -1.04 -25.30 37.99
C LYS A 31 -1.40 -26.56 37.19
N LYS A 32 -0.43 -27.19 36.54
CA LYS A 32 -0.47 -28.62 36.21
C LYS A 32 0.89 -29.25 36.49
N GLN A 33 0.87 -30.37 37.21
CA GLN A 33 2.06 -31.08 37.68
C GLN A 33 2.79 -31.79 36.54
N GLN A 34 4.12 -31.87 36.65
CA GLN A 34 4.94 -32.76 35.84
C GLN A 34 4.66 -34.23 36.19
N PRO A 35 4.59 -35.15 35.21
CA PRO A 35 4.77 -36.57 35.47
C PRO A 35 6.27 -36.90 35.49
N GLN A 36 6.75 -37.48 36.58
CA GLN A 36 8.09 -38.07 36.66
C GLN A 36 8.15 -39.34 35.80
N ARG A 37 9.26 -39.56 35.08
CA ARG A 37 9.57 -40.87 34.48
C ARG A 37 10.21 -41.76 35.53
N SER A 38 9.50 -42.82 35.95
CA SER A 38 10.07 -43.90 36.75
C SER A 38 10.52 -45.08 35.87
N HIS A 39 11.59 -45.75 36.29
CA HIS A 39 12.00 -47.03 35.72
C HIS A 39 10.96 -48.12 36.00
N SER A 40 10.68 -48.96 35.01
CA SER A 40 10.99 -50.41 35.06
C SER A 40 10.30 -51.16 33.92
N LEU A 41 11.09 -51.81 33.08
CA LEU A 41 10.63 -52.94 32.27
C LEU A 41 10.65 -54.18 33.15
N ASP A 42 9.56 -54.94 33.23
CA ASP A 42 9.66 -56.40 33.22
C ASP A 42 8.36 -57.15 32.87
N LYS A 43 8.54 -58.22 32.09
CA LYS A 43 7.77 -59.48 32.04
C LYS A 43 6.34 -59.58 31.46
N LEU A 44 6.28 -60.34 30.36
CA LEU A 44 5.45 -61.55 30.12
C LEU A 44 3.93 -61.35 29.82
N ASN A 45 3.28 -62.09 28.92
CA ASN A 45 3.69 -63.16 27.98
C ASN A 45 2.60 -63.41 26.90
N LYS A 46 2.95 -63.99 25.73
CA LYS A 46 2.11 -64.85 24.82
C LYS A 46 0.77 -64.26 24.28
N GLU A 47 0.19 -64.64 23.13
CA GLU A 47 0.49 -65.51 21.96
C GLU A 47 -0.51 -65.04 20.83
N SER A 48 -0.44 -65.32 19.52
CA SER A 48 0.40 -66.17 18.65
C SER A 48 0.20 -65.79 17.15
N SER A 49 1.05 -66.30 16.25
CA SER A 49 0.91 -66.36 14.76
C SER A 49 0.89 -65.02 13.95
N GLY A 50 1.54 -64.90 12.78
CA GLY A 50 2.47 -65.78 12.05
C GLY A 50 2.79 -65.26 10.63
N ARG A 51 3.73 -65.91 9.91
CA ARG A 51 4.21 -65.65 8.51
C ARG A 51 5.16 -64.43 8.34
N GLU A 52 6.45 -64.63 8.04
CA GLU A 52 7.11 -64.85 6.72
C GLU A 52 7.32 -63.54 5.92
N ALA A 53 8.47 -63.23 5.28
CA ALA A 53 9.80 -63.87 5.23
C ALA A 53 10.86 -62.90 4.62
N SER A 54 12.17 -63.24 4.77
CA SER A 54 13.37 -62.76 4.00
C SER A 54 13.72 -61.26 3.98
N GLY A 55 14.99 -60.84 4.00
CA GLY A 55 16.27 -61.57 4.10
C GLY A 55 17.47 -60.62 4.31
N GLU A 56 18.64 -61.18 4.69
CA GLU A 56 19.86 -60.43 5.07
C GLU A 56 20.87 -60.21 3.92
N ALA A 57 21.67 -59.15 4.04
CA ALA A 57 23.07 -59.02 3.59
C ALA A 57 23.68 -57.84 4.39
N VAL A 58 24.63 -57.98 5.32
CA VAL A 58 25.97 -58.62 5.32
C VAL A 58 26.97 -57.90 4.41
N PHE A 59 27.94 -57.23 5.06
CA PHE A 59 29.07 -56.51 4.46
C PHE A 59 30.23 -57.47 4.12
N PRO A 60 31.04 -57.18 3.07
CA PRO A 60 32.38 -57.72 2.93
C PRO A 60 33.45 -56.74 3.45
N SER A 61 34.33 -57.23 4.32
CA SER A 61 35.59 -56.59 4.71
C SER A 61 36.73 -56.99 3.74
N HIS A 62 37.76 -56.14 3.59
CA HIS A 62 39.09 -56.56 3.13
C HIS A 62 40.20 -55.64 3.67
N GLU A 63 41.41 -56.20 3.79
CA GLU A 63 42.53 -55.67 4.58
C GLU A 63 43.70 -55.10 3.75
N TYR A 64 44.44 -54.19 4.41
CA TYR A 64 45.84 -53.75 4.24
C TYR A 64 46.55 -53.77 2.88
N GLY A 65 47.09 -52.59 2.53
CA GLY A 65 48.35 -52.43 1.79
C GLY A 65 49.10 -51.21 2.34
N VAL A 66 50.38 -51.38 2.70
CA VAL A 66 51.25 -50.31 3.23
C VAL A 66 52.40 -50.08 2.26
N GLU A 67 52.47 -48.90 1.66
CA GLU A 67 53.67 -48.39 0.99
C GLU A 67 53.88 -46.93 1.38
N ALA A 68 55.13 -46.55 1.69
CA ALA A 68 55.47 -45.27 2.28
C ALA A 68 56.39 -44.46 1.36
N TYR A 69 55.95 -43.25 0.97
CA TYR A 69 56.81 -42.21 0.37
C TYR A 69 56.26 -40.81 0.68
N GLY A 70 57.10 -39.94 1.26
CA GLY A 70 56.98 -38.48 1.15
C GLY A 70 56.29 -37.73 2.30
N ASP A 71 57.02 -37.42 3.37
CA ASP A 71 56.74 -36.27 4.24
C ASP A 71 57.02 -34.95 3.46
N ASP A 72 56.00 -34.15 3.13
CA ASP A 72 56.16 -32.67 3.00
C ASP A 72 54.86 -31.80 2.93
N TYR A 73 53.63 -32.36 2.97
CA TYR A 73 52.39 -31.58 2.76
C TYR A 73 51.30 -31.74 3.83
N LEU A 74 51.69 -31.76 5.10
CA LEU A 74 50.78 -31.73 6.26
C LEU A 74 50.77 -30.35 6.95
N MET A 75 50.07 -29.34 6.40
CA MET A 75 49.61 -28.15 7.17
C MET A 75 48.54 -27.27 6.50
N ASN A 76 47.75 -27.76 5.54
CA ASN A 76 46.49 -27.10 5.17
C ASN A 76 45.31 -27.83 5.83
N GLY A 77 44.97 -27.40 7.05
CA GLY A 77 43.79 -27.90 7.73
C GLY A 77 42.54 -27.57 6.92
N TYR A 78 41.78 -28.59 6.55
CA TYR A 78 40.47 -28.45 5.91
C TYR A 78 39.55 -27.66 6.84
N GLN A 79 39.43 -26.37 6.56
CA GLN A 79 38.47 -25.50 7.22
C GLN A 79 37.10 -25.88 6.67
N ASP A 80 36.29 -26.58 7.46
CA ASP A 80 34.93 -26.96 7.07
C ASP A 80 34.14 -25.69 6.74
N THR A 81 33.87 -25.49 5.45
CA THR A 81 33.21 -24.30 4.96
C THR A 81 31.69 -24.37 5.14
N MET A 82 31.12 -25.54 5.46
CA MET A 82 29.67 -25.77 5.56
C MET A 82 28.87 -25.17 4.38
N GLY A 83 29.45 -25.15 3.18
CA GLY A 83 28.84 -24.57 1.98
C GLY A 83 28.96 -23.04 1.81
N MET A 84 29.64 -22.34 2.72
CA MET A 84 29.95 -20.91 2.56
C MET A 84 30.98 -20.68 1.46
N THR A 85 30.63 -19.86 0.48
CA THR A 85 31.64 -19.17 -0.34
C THR A 85 32.27 -18.07 0.51
N VAL A 86 33.60 -18.04 0.57
CA VAL A 86 34.36 -17.07 1.37
C VAL A 86 35.19 -16.21 0.43
N THR A 87 34.92 -14.91 0.42
CA THR A 87 35.82 -13.92 -0.20
C THR A 87 36.49 -13.14 0.91
N SER A 88 37.78 -13.41 1.14
CA SER A 88 38.58 -12.66 2.10
C SER A 88 39.01 -11.31 1.52
N GLY A 89 39.09 -10.30 2.37
CA GLY A 89 39.51 -8.95 1.99
C GLY A 89 40.18 -8.20 3.13
N VAL A 90 40.78 -7.05 2.81
CA VAL A 90 41.29 -6.08 3.77
C VAL A 90 40.72 -4.73 3.41
N VAL A 91 40.16 -4.02 4.39
CA VAL A 91 39.76 -2.63 4.28
C VAL A 91 40.56 -1.80 5.27
N THR A 92 40.97 -0.59 4.88
CA THR A 92 41.67 0.34 5.77
C THR A 92 40.76 1.52 6.06
N LEU A 93 40.23 1.59 7.28
CA LEU A 93 39.32 2.62 7.73
C LEU A 93 40.07 3.68 8.53
N THR A 94 39.83 4.95 8.23
CA THR A 94 40.25 6.08 9.08
C THR A 94 39.26 6.23 10.23
N LYS A 95 39.72 6.24 11.48
CA LYS A 95 38.87 6.48 12.64
C LYS A 95 38.33 7.90 12.66
N GLU A 96 37.10 8.03 13.16
CA GLU A 96 36.53 9.29 13.63
C GLU A 96 36.17 9.12 15.11
N ASN A 97 36.45 10.12 15.95
CA ASN A 97 36.16 10.07 17.39
C ASN A 97 36.62 8.76 18.11
N ASN A 98 37.75 8.22 17.65
CA ASN A 98 38.35 6.94 18.09
C ASN A 98 37.51 5.66 17.81
N PHE A 99 36.54 5.70 16.91
CA PHE A 99 35.81 4.52 16.42
C PHE A 99 35.82 4.39 14.90
N VAL A 100 35.55 3.17 14.41
CA VAL A 100 35.38 2.86 12.97
C VAL A 100 33.91 2.68 12.58
N GLY A 101 33.00 2.50 13.56
CA GLY A 101 31.55 2.39 13.31
C GLY A 101 30.98 0.98 13.14
N ILE A 102 31.60 -0.04 13.73
CA ILE A 102 31.08 -1.42 13.73
C ILE A 102 30.82 -1.93 15.16
N SER A 103 29.77 -2.72 15.33
CA SER A 103 29.52 -3.56 16.51
C SER A 103 30.01 -4.98 16.25
N ILE A 104 30.56 -5.65 17.27
CA ILE A 104 31.21 -6.96 17.17
C ILE A 104 30.43 -8.01 17.98
N GLY A 105 29.95 -9.05 17.29
CA GLY A 105 29.33 -10.24 17.85
C GLY A 105 30.27 -11.45 17.90
N GLY A 106 29.83 -12.51 18.59
CA GLY A 106 30.59 -13.75 18.75
C GLY A 106 31.87 -13.62 19.58
N GLY A 107 32.89 -14.40 19.20
CA GLY A 107 34.16 -14.53 19.89
C GLY A 107 34.19 -15.55 21.02
N ALA A 108 35.42 -15.84 21.46
CA ALA A 108 35.69 -16.85 22.48
C ALA A 108 35.07 -16.51 23.85
N PRO A 109 34.69 -17.51 24.67
CA PRO A 109 34.85 -18.95 24.43
C PRO A 109 33.70 -19.60 23.65
N LEU A 110 32.55 -18.93 23.52
CA LEU A 110 31.29 -19.55 23.04
C LEU A 110 31.22 -19.69 21.52
N CYS A 111 31.83 -18.78 20.77
CA CYS A 111 31.78 -18.76 19.30
C CYS A 111 33.20 -18.70 18.72
N PRO A 112 33.57 -19.57 17.74
CA PRO A 112 34.93 -19.64 17.22
C PRO A 112 35.32 -18.42 16.38
N CYS A 113 34.34 -17.73 15.79
CA CYS A 113 34.53 -16.55 14.95
C CYS A 113 34.04 -15.27 15.63
N LEU A 114 34.62 -14.15 15.23
CA LEU A 114 34.10 -12.80 15.50
C LEU A 114 33.41 -12.30 14.24
N TYR A 115 32.28 -11.62 14.37
CA TYR A 115 31.53 -11.09 13.21
C TYR A 115 30.95 -9.72 13.47
N ILE A 116 30.63 -9.00 12.40
CA ILE A 116 30.01 -7.67 12.47
C ILE A 116 28.54 -7.83 12.83
N ALA A 117 28.14 -7.41 14.03
CA ALA A 117 26.74 -7.45 14.47
C ALA A 117 25.91 -6.32 13.83
N GLN A 118 26.54 -5.16 13.61
CA GLN A 118 25.92 -3.98 13.02
C GLN A 118 27.01 -3.05 12.47
N VAL A 119 26.70 -2.36 11.37
CA VAL A 119 27.43 -1.16 10.93
C VAL A 119 26.53 0.05 11.24
N PHE A 120 27.08 1.08 11.87
CA PHE A 120 26.33 2.27 12.26
C PHE A 120 26.36 3.33 11.15
N ASP A 121 25.24 3.99 10.88
CA ASP A 121 25.15 4.98 9.80
C ASP A 121 26.03 6.21 10.08
N ASN A 122 26.44 6.93 9.03
CA ASN A 122 27.29 8.13 9.11
C ASN A 122 28.70 7.91 9.72
N THR A 123 29.13 6.66 9.89
CA THR A 123 30.47 6.31 10.39
C THR A 123 31.45 5.97 9.26
N PRO A 124 32.78 5.88 9.53
CA PRO A 124 33.76 5.47 8.53
C PRO A 124 33.42 4.16 7.82
N ALA A 125 33.06 3.10 8.57
CA ALA A 125 32.68 1.81 7.99
C ALA A 125 31.40 1.88 7.12
N SER A 126 30.42 2.72 7.50
CA SER A 126 29.19 2.90 6.72
C SER A 126 29.42 3.66 5.41
N ARG A 127 30.33 4.65 5.40
CA ARG A 127 30.64 5.44 4.19
C ARG A 127 31.56 4.70 3.22
N ASP A 128 32.47 3.89 3.73
CA ASP A 128 33.29 2.97 2.92
C ASP A 128 32.45 1.83 2.31
N GLY A 129 31.52 1.25 3.10
CA GLY A 129 30.55 0.26 2.62
C GLY A 129 31.11 -1.15 2.36
N THR A 130 32.42 -1.37 2.46
CA THR A 130 33.02 -2.71 2.30
C THR A 130 32.60 -3.66 3.42
N LEU A 131 32.56 -3.16 4.66
CA LEU A 131 32.13 -3.92 5.85
C LEU A 131 30.62 -3.90 6.03
N GLN A 132 30.08 -5.04 6.44
CA GLN A 132 28.65 -5.29 6.32
C GLN A 132 28.22 -6.37 7.35
N SER A 133 27.04 -6.25 7.95
CA SER A 133 26.61 -7.08 9.09
C SER A 133 26.59 -8.57 8.74
N GLY A 134 27.17 -9.43 9.58
CA GLY A 134 27.36 -10.85 9.31
C GLY A 134 28.72 -11.22 8.68
N ASP A 135 29.49 -10.26 8.17
CA ASP A 135 30.89 -10.51 7.76
C ASP A 135 31.73 -10.93 8.97
N GLU A 136 32.66 -11.87 8.77
CA GLU A 136 33.57 -12.35 9.84
C GLU A 136 34.84 -11.49 9.89
N ILE A 137 35.31 -11.19 11.10
CA ILE A 137 36.53 -10.43 11.38
C ILE A 137 37.66 -11.42 11.68
N ILE A 138 38.61 -11.58 10.75
CA ILE A 138 39.73 -12.51 10.88
C ILE A 138 41.01 -11.86 11.42
N GLY A 139 41.16 -10.54 11.29
CA GLY A 139 42.32 -9.81 11.82
C GLY A 139 42.13 -8.29 11.89
N VAL A 140 42.96 -7.65 12.73
CA VAL A 140 43.07 -6.18 12.85
C VAL A 140 44.55 -5.81 12.81
N ASN A 141 44.93 -4.92 11.89
CA ASN A 141 46.31 -4.50 11.61
C ASN A 141 47.29 -5.67 11.42
N GLY A 142 46.87 -6.72 10.71
CA GLY A 142 47.66 -7.94 10.49
C GLY A 142 47.74 -8.89 11.68
N VAL A 143 47.20 -8.54 12.85
CA VAL A 143 47.12 -9.43 14.02
C VAL A 143 45.83 -10.23 13.96
N SER A 144 45.94 -11.57 14.00
CA SER A 144 44.77 -12.45 13.94
C SER A 144 43.81 -12.27 15.12
N CYS A 145 42.52 -12.32 14.82
CA CYS A 145 41.43 -12.28 15.78
C CYS A 145 40.93 -13.69 16.19
N LYS A 146 41.49 -14.78 15.64
CA LYS A 146 41.08 -16.15 15.98
C LYS A 146 41.27 -16.42 17.47
N GLY A 147 40.23 -16.97 18.13
CA GLY A 147 40.25 -17.24 19.57
C GLY A 147 40.23 -16.01 20.48
N LYS A 148 40.06 -14.79 19.95
CA LYS A 148 39.89 -13.57 20.75
C LYS A 148 38.44 -13.41 21.20
N THR A 149 38.24 -12.72 22.32
CA THR A 149 36.90 -12.25 22.74
C THR A 149 36.52 -10.97 22.00
N LYS A 150 35.22 -10.67 21.88
CA LYS A 150 34.74 -9.40 21.28
C LYS A 150 35.34 -8.14 21.93
N VAL A 151 35.59 -8.19 23.24
CA VAL A 151 36.26 -7.11 23.99
C VAL A 151 37.74 -6.97 23.61
N GLN A 152 38.44 -8.08 23.36
CA GLN A 152 39.84 -8.03 22.90
C GLN A 152 39.93 -7.48 21.47
N ALA A 153 39.06 -7.89 20.56
CA ALA A 153 39.00 -7.35 19.21
C ALA A 153 38.68 -5.85 19.18
N ALA A 154 37.70 -5.41 19.98
CA ALA A 154 37.40 -3.98 20.16
C ALA A 154 38.62 -3.20 20.68
N LYS A 155 39.35 -3.74 21.66
CA LYS A 155 40.60 -3.14 22.17
C LYS A 155 41.71 -3.06 21.10
N MET A 156 41.83 -4.04 20.20
CA MET A 156 42.79 -4.00 19.09
C MET A 156 42.48 -2.84 18.11
N ILE A 157 41.20 -2.65 17.78
CA ILE A 157 40.74 -1.49 16.98
C ILE A 157 41.02 -0.18 17.74
N GLN A 158 40.62 -0.08 19.01
CA GLN A 158 40.82 1.12 19.83
C GLN A 158 42.30 1.48 20.03
N ALA A 159 43.20 0.51 20.20
CA ALA A 159 44.64 0.73 20.38
C ALA A 159 45.39 1.17 19.11
N SER A 160 44.75 1.07 17.93
CA SER A 160 45.27 1.63 16.68
C SER A 160 45.37 3.17 16.76
N LYS A 161 46.19 3.80 15.93
CA LYS A 161 46.24 5.28 15.82
C LYS A 161 45.03 5.78 15.01
N GLU A 162 45.26 6.33 13.81
CA GLU A 162 44.20 6.85 12.95
C GLU A 162 43.67 5.79 11.97
N LEU A 163 44.55 5.00 11.35
CA LEU A 163 44.17 3.96 10.41
C LEU A 163 43.99 2.61 11.10
N VAL A 164 42.95 1.87 10.69
CA VAL A 164 42.65 0.51 11.13
C VAL A 164 42.47 -0.37 9.90
N ALA A 165 43.38 -1.30 9.66
CA ALA A 165 43.23 -2.32 8.64
C ALA A 165 42.43 -3.51 9.21
N VAL A 166 41.19 -3.69 8.78
CA VAL A 166 40.35 -4.83 9.15
C VAL A 166 40.45 -5.89 8.07
N THR A 167 40.98 -7.06 8.42
CA THR A 167 40.96 -8.25 7.57
C THR A 167 39.66 -9.02 7.85
N PHE A 168 38.87 -9.28 6.81
CA PHE A 168 37.53 -9.86 6.93
C PHE A 168 37.28 -11.00 5.94
N ASN A 169 36.30 -11.85 6.26
CA ASN A 169 35.71 -12.85 5.39
C ASN A 169 34.28 -12.41 5.05
N LYS A 170 34.00 -12.18 3.77
CA LYS A 170 32.69 -11.73 3.29
C LYS A 170 31.64 -12.82 3.44
N LEU A 171 30.49 -12.48 4.03
CA LEU A 171 29.33 -13.35 4.07
C LEU A 171 28.51 -13.18 2.78
N HIS A 172 28.64 -14.15 1.87
CA HIS A 172 27.78 -14.30 0.69
C HIS A 172 26.43 -14.92 1.07
N ALA A 173 25.56 -14.09 1.62
CA ALA A 173 24.18 -14.44 1.92
C ALA A 173 23.31 -14.42 0.66
N ASP A 174 22.55 -15.49 0.42
CA ASP A 174 21.37 -15.42 -0.45
C ASP A 174 20.17 -14.90 0.37
N PRO A 175 19.56 -13.75 0.01
CA PRO A 175 18.35 -13.25 0.67
C PRO A 175 17.14 -14.19 0.62
N ALA A 176 17.13 -15.22 -0.23
CA ALA A 176 16.14 -16.29 -0.20
C ALA A 176 16.29 -17.16 1.05
N MET A 177 17.52 -17.46 1.48
CA MET A 177 17.81 -18.28 2.65
C MET A 177 17.45 -17.58 3.97
N GLY A 178 17.44 -16.24 4.00
CA GLY A 178 16.97 -15.47 5.15
C GLY A 178 15.45 -15.47 5.35
N LYS A 179 14.66 -15.89 4.35
CA LYS A 179 13.18 -15.94 4.42
C LYS A 179 12.72 -17.22 5.10
N SER A 180 12.93 -17.30 6.41
CA SER A 180 12.42 -18.40 7.22
C SER A 180 10.90 -18.56 7.09
N LEU A 181 10.41 -19.79 7.25
CA LEU A 181 8.96 -20.08 7.29
C LEU A 181 8.23 -19.21 8.32
N ASP A 182 8.89 -18.89 9.43
CA ASP A 182 8.40 -17.98 10.47
C ASP A 182 8.16 -16.55 9.92
N ILE A 183 9.09 -15.97 9.16
CA ILE A 183 8.88 -14.64 8.54
C ILE A 183 7.75 -14.69 7.50
N VAL A 184 7.63 -15.79 6.75
CA VAL A 184 6.52 -16.01 5.80
C VAL A 184 5.17 -16.12 6.53
N LEU A 185 5.11 -16.86 7.65
CA LEU A 185 3.94 -16.99 8.51
C LEU A 185 3.57 -15.66 9.18
N LYS A 186 4.55 -14.92 9.71
CA LYS A 186 4.38 -13.56 10.24
C LYS A 186 3.78 -12.64 9.18
N LYS A 187 4.26 -12.68 7.93
CA LYS A 187 3.72 -11.90 6.80
C LYS A 187 2.32 -12.34 6.36
N ALA A 188 2.04 -13.64 6.34
CA ALA A 188 0.72 -14.19 6.03
C ALA A 188 -0.32 -13.80 7.10
N LYS A 189 0.05 -13.92 8.38
CA LYS A 189 -0.75 -13.43 9.51
C LYS A 189 -1.04 -11.94 9.34
N HIS A 190 -0.02 -11.12 9.11
CA HIS A 190 -0.17 -9.67 8.96
C HIS A 190 -1.17 -9.29 7.86
N ARG A 191 -1.04 -9.85 6.65
CA ARG A 191 -1.96 -9.62 5.53
C ARG A 191 -3.41 -10.01 5.81
N LEU A 192 -3.63 -10.98 6.70
CA LEU A 192 -4.96 -11.36 7.16
C LEU A 192 -5.51 -10.34 8.15
N VAL A 193 -4.68 -9.78 9.03
CA VAL A 193 -5.11 -8.76 10.00
C VAL A 193 -5.25 -7.35 9.41
N GLU A 194 -4.52 -7.00 8.34
CA GLU A 194 -4.66 -5.70 7.65
C GLU A 194 -6.08 -5.44 7.12
N LYS A 195 -6.84 -6.51 6.83
CA LYS A 195 -8.22 -6.44 6.34
C LYS A 195 -9.27 -6.46 7.45
N MET A 196 -8.86 -6.52 8.72
CA MET A 196 -9.74 -6.70 9.86
C MET A 196 -9.81 -5.43 10.72
N SER A 197 -10.98 -5.15 11.28
CA SER A 197 -11.13 -4.11 12.30
C SER A 197 -10.28 -4.44 13.54
N ALA A 198 -9.96 -3.42 14.34
CA ALA A 198 -9.24 -3.59 15.61
C ALA A 198 -9.91 -4.67 16.49
N THR A 199 -11.20 -4.48 16.76
CA THR A 199 -12.02 -5.36 17.59
C THR A 199 -12.08 -6.78 17.03
N THR A 200 -12.14 -6.95 15.71
CA THR A 200 -12.15 -8.29 15.06
C THR A 200 -10.80 -8.98 15.18
N ALA A 201 -9.70 -8.25 14.99
CA ALA A 201 -8.34 -8.77 15.12
C ALA A 201 -8.06 -9.26 16.56
N ASP A 202 -8.42 -8.44 17.54
CA ASP A 202 -8.20 -8.73 18.95
C ASP A 202 -9.08 -9.91 19.42
N ALA A 203 -10.34 -9.99 18.95
CA ALA A 203 -11.22 -11.14 19.20
C ALA A 203 -10.70 -12.46 18.60
N LEU A 204 -9.87 -12.40 17.56
CA LEU A 204 -9.20 -13.57 16.95
C LEU A 204 -7.77 -13.82 17.49
N GLY A 205 -7.31 -13.04 18.48
CA GLY A 205 -5.94 -13.15 19.01
C GLY A 205 -4.84 -12.73 18.02
N LEU A 206 -5.19 -11.97 16.99
CA LEU A 206 -4.30 -11.57 15.90
C LEU A 206 -3.63 -10.22 16.20
N SER A 207 -2.53 -10.24 16.95
CA SER A 207 -1.75 -9.03 17.23
C SER A 207 -1.34 -8.27 15.96
N ARG A 208 -1.61 -6.95 15.96
CA ARG A 208 -1.24 -5.98 14.90
C ARG A 208 -0.03 -5.11 15.26
N ALA A 209 0.65 -5.38 16.37
CA ALA A 209 1.60 -4.48 17.05
C ALA A 209 2.71 -3.87 16.16
N ILE A 210 3.08 -4.52 15.06
CA ILE A 210 4.18 -4.11 14.17
C ILE A 210 3.89 -2.79 13.43
N LEU A 211 2.63 -2.44 13.14
CA LEU A 211 2.29 -1.21 12.39
C LEU A 211 1.24 -0.27 13.05
N CYS A 212 0.65 -0.63 14.20
CA CYS A 212 -0.51 0.09 14.78
C CYS A 212 -0.40 1.62 14.95
N ASN A 213 0.81 2.17 15.07
CA ASN A 213 1.05 3.59 15.33
C ASN A 213 1.90 4.29 14.25
N ASP A 214 2.01 3.72 13.05
CA ASP A 214 2.79 4.36 11.97
C ASP A 214 2.05 5.56 11.37
N ALA A 215 2.68 6.74 11.41
CA ALA A 215 2.10 7.99 10.91
C ALA A 215 1.88 8.00 9.39
N LEU A 216 2.75 7.34 8.61
CA LEU A 216 2.59 7.27 7.15
C LEU A 216 1.51 6.26 6.76
N VAL A 217 1.32 5.18 7.55
CA VAL A 217 0.16 4.29 7.40
C VAL A 217 -1.15 5.02 7.75
N ARG A 218 -1.18 5.89 8.77
CA ARG A 218 -2.35 6.76 9.02
C ARG A 218 -2.62 7.71 7.85
N LYS A 219 -1.58 8.29 7.24
CA LYS A 219 -1.73 9.08 6.00
C LYS A 219 -2.30 8.28 4.82
N LEU A 220 -2.11 6.95 4.77
CA LEU A 220 -2.77 6.11 3.76
C LEU A 220 -4.30 6.07 3.97
N ASP A 221 -4.77 6.07 5.21
CA ASP A 221 -6.21 6.06 5.51
C ASP A 221 -6.85 7.45 5.30
N GLU A 222 -6.15 8.52 5.66
CA GLU A 222 -6.54 9.90 5.30
C GLU A 222 -6.68 10.05 3.77
N LEU A 223 -5.72 9.54 2.98
CA LEU A 223 -5.79 9.57 1.52
C LEU A 223 -6.97 8.78 0.93
N LYS A 224 -7.44 7.71 1.59
CA LYS A 224 -8.65 6.97 1.14
C LYS A 224 -9.93 7.77 1.41
N ALA A 225 -9.98 8.52 2.50
CA ALA A 225 -11.11 9.41 2.79
C ALA A 225 -11.18 10.53 1.74
N ILE A 226 -10.06 11.21 1.50
CA ILE A 226 -9.92 12.25 0.45
C ILE A 226 -10.27 11.69 -0.94
N GLU A 227 -9.83 10.47 -1.27
CA GLU A 227 -10.20 9.80 -2.53
C GLU A 227 -11.71 9.63 -2.68
N THR A 228 -12.40 9.29 -1.59
CA THR A 228 -13.85 9.04 -1.57
C THR A 228 -14.65 10.33 -1.75
N GLU A 229 -14.29 11.39 -1.02
CA GLU A 229 -14.90 12.71 -1.16
C GLU A 229 -14.68 13.30 -2.55
N TYR A 230 -13.45 13.26 -3.04
CA TYR A 230 -13.07 13.78 -4.35
C TYR A 230 -13.74 13.01 -5.51
N ARG A 231 -13.89 11.68 -5.36
CA ARG A 231 -14.67 10.85 -6.29
C ARG A 231 -16.13 11.29 -6.33
N GLY A 232 -16.75 11.49 -5.18
CA GLY A 232 -18.13 11.99 -5.09
C GLY A 232 -18.32 13.32 -5.83
N MET A 233 -17.37 14.25 -5.68
CA MET A 233 -17.35 15.54 -6.39
C MET A 233 -17.24 15.36 -7.92
N VAL A 234 -16.28 14.55 -8.41
CA VAL A 234 -16.08 14.32 -9.85
C VAL A 234 -17.28 13.60 -10.47
N GLU A 235 -17.89 12.64 -9.77
CA GLU A 235 -19.10 11.96 -10.22
C GLU A 235 -20.33 12.88 -10.21
N HIS A 236 -20.46 13.77 -9.23
CA HIS A 236 -21.52 14.76 -9.23
C HIS A 236 -21.37 15.76 -10.40
N ALA A 237 -20.16 16.27 -10.65
CA ALA A 237 -19.88 17.12 -11.81
C ALA A 237 -20.20 16.43 -13.15
N LYS A 238 -19.90 15.12 -13.28
CA LYS A 238 -20.34 14.29 -14.44
C LYS A 238 -21.86 14.25 -14.58
N ARG A 239 -22.60 14.00 -13.49
CA ARG A 239 -24.07 13.98 -13.50
C ARG A 239 -24.67 15.33 -13.87
N VAL A 240 -24.11 16.44 -13.35
CA VAL A 240 -24.55 17.80 -13.70
C VAL A 240 -24.37 18.08 -15.20
N LEU A 241 -23.20 17.78 -15.79
CA LEU A 241 -23.00 17.98 -17.23
C LEU A 241 -23.91 17.08 -18.10
N LYS A 242 -24.21 15.86 -17.65
CA LYS A 242 -25.19 14.98 -18.32
C LYS A 242 -26.60 15.59 -18.29
N ALA A 243 -27.06 16.08 -17.13
CA ALA A 243 -28.35 16.73 -17.01
C ALA A 243 -28.46 18.00 -17.86
N TYR A 244 -27.39 18.81 -17.94
CA TYR A 244 -27.33 19.92 -18.89
C TYR A 244 -27.43 19.43 -20.35
N PHE A 245 -26.70 18.39 -20.75
CA PHE A 245 -26.80 17.84 -22.11
C PHE A 245 -28.24 17.39 -22.46
N GLU A 246 -28.92 16.71 -21.54
CA GLU A 246 -30.32 16.29 -21.70
C GLU A 246 -31.27 17.50 -21.82
N LEU A 247 -31.10 18.53 -20.98
CA LEU A 247 -31.85 19.79 -21.09
C LEU A 247 -31.65 20.49 -22.45
N LEU A 248 -30.43 20.47 -23.00
CA LEU A 248 -30.16 21.05 -24.32
C LEU A 248 -30.87 20.29 -25.46
N GLN A 249 -31.07 18.98 -25.34
CA GLN A 249 -31.91 18.24 -26.31
C GLN A 249 -33.37 18.70 -26.23
N VAL A 250 -33.89 19.01 -25.04
CA VAL A 250 -35.24 19.57 -24.87
C VAL A 250 -35.34 20.97 -25.49
N TYR A 251 -34.35 21.84 -25.28
CA TYR A 251 -34.31 23.15 -25.94
C TYR A 251 -34.26 23.04 -27.46
N LYS A 252 -33.47 22.10 -28.00
CA LYS A 252 -33.46 21.81 -29.44
C LYS A 252 -34.85 21.40 -29.94
N ALA A 253 -35.54 20.52 -29.22
CA ALA A 253 -36.90 20.09 -29.56
C ALA A 253 -37.90 21.25 -29.56
N PHE A 254 -37.94 22.05 -28.48
CA PHE A 254 -38.78 23.26 -28.41
C PHE A 254 -38.44 24.28 -29.51
N GLY A 255 -37.15 24.47 -29.81
CA GLY A 255 -36.68 25.31 -30.91
C GLY A 255 -37.09 24.83 -32.31
N CYS A 256 -37.43 23.55 -32.47
CA CYS A 256 -38.05 23.02 -33.69
C CYS A 256 -39.57 23.23 -33.65
N THR A 257 -40.25 22.81 -32.58
CA THR A 257 -41.71 22.89 -32.43
C THR A 257 -42.22 24.33 -32.54
N PHE A 258 -41.60 25.29 -31.85
CA PHE A 258 -42.03 26.70 -31.93
C PHE A 258 -41.81 27.31 -33.32
N ALA A 259 -40.79 26.88 -34.07
CA ALA A 259 -40.58 27.33 -35.44
C ALA A 259 -41.65 26.76 -36.39
N GLU A 260 -42.05 25.50 -36.18
CA GLU A 260 -43.14 24.87 -36.94
C GLU A 260 -44.48 25.57 -36.67
N ILE A 261 -44.81 25.82 -35.40
CA ILE A 261 -46.01 26.58 -35.00
C ILE A 261 -45.97 27.99 -35.62
N GLY A 262 -44.89 28.74 -35.42
CA GLY A 262 -44.75 30.10 -35.96
C GLY A 262 -44.89 30.17 -37.49
N SER A 263 -44.42 29.15 -38.22
CA SER A 263 -44.56 29.07 -39.68
C SER A 263 -45.98 28.78 -40.18
N ARG A 264 -46.87 28.27 -39.32
CA ARG A 264 -48.25 27.88 -39.65
C ARG A 264 -49.31 28.78 -39.01
N GLU A 265 -48.92 29.61 -38.05
CA GLU A 265 -49.82 30.49 -37.30
C GLU A 265 -50.36 31.62 -38.21
N PRO A 266 -51.68 31.70 -38.49
CA PRO A 266 -52.24 32.72 -39.37
C PRO A 266 -52.21 34.13 -38.78
N GLN A 267 -52.13 34.30 -37.45
CA GLN A 267 -52.07 35.62 -36.83
C GLN A 267 -50.62 36.16 -36.79
N PRO A 268 -50.30 37.29 -37.49
CA PRO A 268 -48.91 37.72 -37.65
C PRO A 268 -48.15 37.96 -36.34
N ARG A 269 -48.82 38.54 -35.33
CA ARG A 269 -48.23 38.82 -34.00
C ARG A 269 -47.87 37.54 -33.23
N ALA A 270 -48.69 36.50 -33.34
CA ALA A 270 -48.44 35.20 -32.72
C ALA A 270 -47.35 34.43 -33.51
N SER A 271 -47.37 34.46 -34.84
CA SER A 271 -46.33 33.90 -35.71
C SER A 271 -44.93 34.47 -35.41
N GLU A 272 -44.81 35.80 -35.28
CA GLU A 272 -43.58 36.49 -34.89
C GLU A 272 -43.10 36.04 -33.50
N THR A 273 -44.03 35.97 -32.54
CA THR A 273 -43.75 35.59 -31.15
C THR A 273 -43.27 34.13 -31.03
N PHE A 274 -43.92 33.18 -31.71
CA PHE A 274 -43.46 31.79 -31.75
C PHE A 274 -42.10 31.64 -32.45
N THR A 275 -41.86 32.42 -33.51
CA THR A 275 -40.54 32.47 -34.17
C THR A 275 -39.45 33.00 -33.22
N GLN A 276 -39.78 33.98 -32.38
CA GLN A 276 -38.88 34.52 -31.36
C GLN A 276 -38.58 33.48 -30.26
N PHE A 277 -39.59 32.78 -29.72
CA PHE A 277 -39.39 31.67 -28.80
C PHE A 277 -38.53 30.54 -29.38
N ALA A 278 -38.73 30.19 -30.66
CA ALA A 278 -37.91 29.21 -31.35
C ALA A 278 -36.43 29.62 -31.39
N ASN A 279 -36.15 30.90 -31.66
CA ASN A 279 -34.80 31.44 -31.68
C ASN A 279 -34.17 31.49 -30.27
N TYR A 280 -34.93 31.82 -29.23
CA TYR A 280 -34.45 31.74 -27.85
C TYR A 280 -33.97 30.33 -27.49
N HIS A 281 -34.82 29.31 -27.71
CA HIS A 281 -34.45 27.93 -27.39
C HIS A 281 -33.26 27.41 -28.21
N ARG A 282 -33.17 27.77 -29.50
CA ARG A 282 -31.99 27.44 -30.33
C ARG A 282 -30.69 28.11 -29.84
N ASN A 283 -30.77 29.36 -29.39
CA ASN A 283 -29.61 30.06 -28.85
C ASN A 283 -29.20 29.51 -27.47
N LEU A 284 -30.15 29.11 -26.62
CA LEU A 284 -29.86 28.40 -25.36
C LEU A 284 -29.17 27.06 -25.62
N GLU A 285 -29.66 26.25 -26.58
CA GLU A 285 -28.99 25.01 -27.00
C GLU A 285 -27.54 25.29 -27.44
N LYS A 286 -27.35 26.23 -28.36
CA LYS A 286 -26.03 26.62 -28.90
C LYS A 286 -25.06 27.08 -27.80
N HIS A 287 -25.49 27.95 -26.88
CA HIS A 287 -24.65 28.42 -25.78
C HIS A 287 -24.30 27.28 -24.80
N GLY A 288 -25.24 26.37 -24.52
CA GLY A 288 -24.99 25.23 -23.65
C GLY A 288 -24.05 24.19 -24.26
N ILE A 289 -24.12 23.95 -25.58
CA ILE A 289 -23.15 23.09 -26.28
C ILE A 289 -21.73 23.67 -26.16
N GLN A 290 -21.57 24.99 -26.30
CA GLN A 290 -20.27 25.65 -26.12
C GLN A 290 -19.76 25.53 -24.67
N MET A 291 -20.64 25.64 -23.68
CA MET A 291 -20.32 25.38 -22.28
C MET A 291 -19.85 23.94 -22.08
N LEU A 292 -20.60 22.94 -22.56
CA LEU A 292 -20.22 21.52 -22.43
C LEU A 292 -18.85 21.21 -23.05
N ARG A 293 -18.56 21.74 -24.23
CA ARG A 293 -17.23 21.64 -24.88
C ARG A 293 -16.11 22.22 -24.01
N THR A 294 -16.38 23.31 -23.30
CA THR A 294 -15.42 23.99 -22.44
C THR A 294 -15.22 23.26 -21.09
N LEU A 295 -16.29 22.64 -20.56
CA LEU A 295 -16.27 21.95 -19.26
C LEU A 295 -15.82 20.48 -19.33
N LYS A 296 -15.97 19.81 -20.47
CA LYS A 296 -15.58 18.40 -20.67
C LYS A 296 -14.07 18.13 -20.42
N PRO A 297 -13.12 18.97 -20.88
CA PRO A 297 -11.69 18.79 -20.58
C PRO A 297 -11.36 18.93 -19.08
N ILE A 298 -11.92 19.95 -18.42
CA ILE A 298 -11.73 20.22 -16.97
C ILE A 298 -12.09 18.97 -16.14
N LEU A 299 -13.18 18.29 -16.51
CA LEU A 299 -13.63 17.07 -15.85
C LEU A 299 -12.66 15.88 -16.03
N SER A 300 -11.94 15.83 -17.16
CA SER A 300 -10.88 14.85 -17.43
C SER A 300 -9.62 15.13 -16.61
N ASP A 301 -9.28 16.41 -16.44
CA ASP A 301 -8.15 16.86 -15.61
C ASP A 301 -8.41 16.52 -14.13
N LEU A 302 -9.60 16.83 -13.60
CA LEU A 302 -10.02 16.41 -12.26
C LEU A 302 -9.95 14.88 -12.12
N GLY A 303 -10.45 14.14 -13.11
CA GLY A 303 -10.33 12.67 -13.15
C GLY A 303 -8.88 12.15 -13.11
N THR A 304 -7.90 12.92 -13.59
CA THR A 304 -6.49 12.51 -13.58
C THR A 304 -5.90 12.51 -12.16
N TYR A 305 -6.31 13.43 -11.30
CA TYR A 305 -5.90 13.42 -9.89
C TYR A 305 -6.40 12.14 -9.19
N LEU A 306 -7.70 11.83 -9.36
CA LEU A 306 -8.36 10.67 -8.76
C LEU A 306 -7.81 9.32 -9.27
N HIS A 307 -7.62 9.18 -10.59
CA HIS A 307 -7.30 7.89 -11.20
C HIS A 307 -5.80 7.60 -11.37
N LYS A 308 -4.92 8.61 -11.20
CA LYS A 308 -3.46 8.44 -11.34
C LYS A 308 -2.67 8.90 -10.12
N ALA A 309 -2.90 10.11 -9.62
CA ALA A 309 -2.05 10.70 -8.57
C ALA A 309 -2.27 10.06 -7.18
N ILE A 310 -3.53 9.95 -6.73
CA ILE A 310 -3.83 9.30 -5.45
C ILE A 310 -3.38 7.81 -5.46
N PRO A 311 -3.72 6.98 -6.46
CA PRO A 311 -3.36 5.55 -6.45
C PRO A 311 -1.86 5.28 -6.45
N ASP A 312 -1.05 6.09 -7.14
CA ASP A 312 0.41 5.95 -7.15
C ASP A 312 1.04 6.29 -5.78
N THR A 313 0.55 7.35 -5.12
CA THR A 313 0.98 7.70 -3.75
C THR A 313 0.58 6.61 -2.77
N GLN A 314 -0.68 6.13 -2.82
CA GLN A 314 -1.14 5.01 -2.00
C GLN A 314 -0.31 3.73 -2.22
N LEU A 315 0.04 3.40 -3.48
CA LEU A 315 0.88 2.24 -3.80
C LEU A 315 2.28 2.38 -3.19
N THR A 316 2.82 3.60 -3.16
CA THR A 316 4.14 3.88 -2.59
C THR A 316 4.12 3.71 -1.06
N ILE A 317 3.07 4.20 -0.37
CA ILE A 317 2.88 3.98 1.07
C ILE A 317 2.68 2.49 1.39
N LYS A 318 1.93 1.74 0.58
CA LYS A 318 1.77 0.29 0.74
C LYS A 318 3.12 -0.45 0.62
N LYS A 319 3.96 -0.08 -0.36
CA LYS A 319 5.33 -0.62 -0.51
C LYS A 319 6.22 -0.31 0.70
N TYR A 320 6.13 0.91 1.25
CA TYR A 320 6.79 1.30 2.48
C TYR A 320 6.35 0.45 3.68
N ALA A 321 5.05 0.26 3.88
CA ALA A 321 4.51 -0.55 4.97
C ALA A 321 4.98 -2.02 4.88
N ASP A 322 4.93 -2.62 3.68
CA ASP A 322 5.44 -3.97 3.39
C ASP A 322 6.95 -4.09 3.74
N ALA A 323 7.76 -3.07 3.44
CA ALA A 323 9.19 -3.04 3.74
C ALA A 323 9.50 -2.79 5.22
N LYS A 324 8.72 -1.93 5.90
CA LYS A 324 8.80 -1.73 7.35
C LYS A 324 8.48 -3.03 8.09
N PHE A 325 7.42 -3.73 7.67
CA PHE A 325 7.04 -5.02 8.24
C PHE A 325 8.15 -6.08 8.07
N GLU A 326 8.75 -6.14 6.88
CA GLU A 326 9.88 -7.03 6.59
C GLU A 326 11.09 -6.73 7.49
N TYR A 327 11.48 -5.46 7.62
CA TYR A 327 12.56 -5.04 8.53
C TYR A 327 12.27 -5.40 10.00
N LEU A 328 11.08 -5.05 10.51
CA LEU A 328 10.70 -5.33 11.89
C LEU A 328 10.58 -6.83 12.18
N SER A 329 10.22 -7.66 11.19
CA SER A 329 10.23 -9.12 11.30
C SER A 329 11.64 -9.67 11.51
N TYR A 330 12.65 -9.13 10.80
CA TYR A 330 14.06 -9.49 11.05
C TYR A 330 14.55 -8.98 12.41
N CYS A 331 14.17 -7.76 12.84
CA CYS A 331 14.52 -7.28 14.18
C CYS A 331 13.97 -8.17 15.30
N LEU A 332 12.72 -8.61 15.18
CA LEU A 332 12.12 -9.56 16.12
C LEU A 332 12.86 -10.91 16.08
N LYS A 333 13.21 -11.42 14.90
CA LYS A 333 13.93 -12.69 14.77
C LYS A 333 15.34 -12.64 15.37
N VAL A 334 16.06 -11.52 15.24
CA VAL A 334 17.35 -11.32 15.93
C VAL A 334 17.15 -11.39 17.44
N LYS A 335 16.15 -10.67 17.99
CA LYS A 335 15.86 -10.69 19.43
C LYS A 335 15.47 -12.09 19.93
N GLU A 336 14.64 -12.83 19.19
CA GLU A 336 14.31 -14.22 19.50
C GLU A 336 15.56 -15.11 19.62
N MET A 337 16.56 -14.91 18.73
CA MET A 337 17.81 -15.66 18.74
C MET A 337 18.79 -15.19 19.84
N ASP A 338 18.78 -13.91 20.19
CA ASP A 338 19.55 -13.35 21.31
C ASP A 338 19.01 -13.86 22.66
N ASP A 339 17.68 -13.85 22.84
CA ASP A 339 17.00 -14.33 24.05
C ASP A 339 17.20 -15.86 24.21
N GLU A 340 17.19 -16.62 23.12
CA GLU A 340 17.54 -18.05 23.13
C GLU A 340 19.01 -18.27 23.50
N GLU A 341 19.95 -17.52 22.89
CA GLU A 341 21.38 -17.63 23.24
C GLU A 341 21.62 -17.32 24.73
N LYS A 342 20.93 -16.32 25.27
CA LYS A 342 20.97 -15.99 26.69
C LYS A 342 20.43 -17.13 27.57
N ALA A 343 19.28 -17.71 27.24
CA ALA A 343 18.67 -18.78 28.03
C ALA A 343 19.56 -20.04 28.13
N PHE A 344 20.18 -20.46 27.02
CA PHE A 344 21.12 -21.59 27.02
C PHE A 344 22.39 -21.29 27.81
N ASN A 345 22.92 -20.05 27.70
CA ASN A 345 24.06 -19.60 28.52
C ASN A 345 23.76 -19.60 30.03
N GLU A 346 22.53 -19.29 30.45
CA GLU A 346 22.10 -19.35 31.85
C GLU A 346 22.08 -20.80 32.40
N VAL A 347 21.70 -21.77 31.57
CA VAL A 347 21.71 -23.21 31.90
C VAL A 347 23.12 -23.83 31.73
N LYS A 348 24.06 -23.10 31.12
CA LYS A 348 25.41 -23.55 30.73
C LYS A 348 25.44 -24.69 29.70
N GLU A 349 24.39 -24.79 28.88
CA GLU A 349 24.36 -25.72 27.75
C GLU A 349 24.84 -24.98 26.48
N PRO A 350 25.77 -25.56 25.70
CA PRO A 350 26.22 -24.95 24.47
C PRO A 350 25.16 -25.06 23.37
N LEU A 351 25.00 -23.99 22.60
CA LEU A 351 24.19 -23.99 21.39
C LEU A 351 25.04 -24.35 20.18
N TYR A 352 24.74 -25.48 19.55
CA TYR A 352 25.47 -25.99 18.38
C TYR A 352 25.64 -24.94 17.25
N ARG A 353 24.62 -24.10 16.99
CA ARG A 353 24.75 -23.01 16.00
C ARG A 353 25.85 -22.01 16.37
N VAL A 354 26.04 -21.72 17.66
CA VAL A 354 26.99 -20.72 18.15
C VAL A 354 28.40 -21.30 18.11
N GLU A 355 28.57 -22.56 18.55
CA GLU A 355 29.82 -23.31 18.49
C GLU A 355 30.36 -23.47 17.06
N THR A 356 29.46 -23.55 16.06
CA THR A 356 29.82 -23.68 14.64
C THR A 356 29.97 -22.32 13.90
N GLY A 357 29.96 -21.20 14.62
CA GLY A 357 30.21 -19.86 14.05
C GLY A 357 28.97 -19.02 13.72
N ASN A 358 27.81 -19.41 14.26
CA ASN A 358 26.53 -18.68 14.26
C ASN A 358 26.06 -18.20 12.88
N TYR A 359 26.21 -19.04 11.85
CA TYR A 359 25.91 -18.70 10.46
C TYR A 359 24.48 -18.20 10.24
N GLU A 360 23.47 -18.89 10.79
CA GLU A 360 22.06 -18.48 10.64
C GLU A 360 21.81 -17.08 11.21
N TYR A 361 22.36 -16.77 12.39
CA TYR A 361 22.26 -15.45 13.00
C TYR A 361 22.94 -14.38 12.13
N ARG A 362 24.14 -14.66 11.63
CA ARG A 362 24.88 -13.76 10.72
C ARG A 362 24.13 -13.50 9.41
N LEU A 363 23.45 -14.51 8.86
CA LEU A 363 22.56 -14.39 7.71
C LEU A 363 21.36 -13.48 8.02
N ILE A 364 20.68 -13.67 9.15
CA ILE A 364 19.58 -12.82 9.59
C ILE A 364 20.04 -11.37 9.83
N LEU A 365 21.26 -11.14 10.35
CA LEU A 365 21.84 -9.80 10.49
C LEU A 365 22.05 -9.09 9.15
N ARG A 366 22.54 -9.80 8.12
CA ARG A 366 22.63 -9.28 6.74
C ARG A 366 21.24 -8.90 6.22
N CYS A 367 20.28 -9.82 6.28
CA CYS A 367 18.92 -9.57 5.79
C CYS A 367 18.24 -8.40 6.53
N ARG A 368 18.49 -8.24 7.85
CA ARG A 368 18.06 -7.07 8.63
C ARG A 368 18.66 -5.77 8.10
N GLN A 369 19.97 -5.74 7.78
CA GLN A 369 20.62 -4.56 7.21
C GLN A 369 20.02 -4.18 5.85
N ASP A 370 19.85 -5.16 4.95
CA ASP A 370 19.33 -4.93 3.61
C ASP A 370 17.85 -4.46 3.65
N ALA A 371 17.05 -5.05 4.54
CA ALA A 371 15.68 -4.63 4.80
C ALA A 371 15.61 -3.21 5.40
N ARG A 372 16.52 -2.84 6.31
CA ARG A 372 16.63 -1.49 6.88
C ARG A 372 16.90 -0.44 5.80
N ALA A 373 17.87 -0.69 4.92
CA ALA A 373 18.21 0.21 3.82
C ALA A 373 17.04 0.39 2.84
N LYS A 374 16.36 -0.71 2.47
CA LYS A 374 15.16 -0.71 1.63
C LYS A 374 14.00 0.08 2.28
N PHE A 375 13.76 -0.12 3.57
CA PHE A 375 12.77 0.60 4.37
C PHE A 375 13.07 2.10 4.42
N ALA A 376 14.31 2.48 4.73
CA ALA A 376 14.74 3.88 4.82
C ALA A 376 14.56 4.62 3.49
N ARG A 377 14.95 4.01 2.36
CA ARG A 377 14.73 4.60 1.03
C ARG A 377 13.24 4.82 0.75
N LEU A 378 12.41 3.80 0.97
CA LEU A 378 10.97 3.90 0.74
C LEU A 378 10.28 4.91 1.67
N ARG A 379 10.81 5.15 2.88
CA ARG A 379 10.34 6.22 3.77
C ARG A 379 10.54 7.60 3.13
N SER A 380 11.74 7.86 2.59
CA SER A 380 12.03 9.10 1.86
C SER A 380 11.16 9.23 0.60
N ASP A 381 11.00 8.16 -0.18
CA ASP A 381 10.15 8.14 -1.38
C ASP A 381 8.68 8.52 -1.04
N VAL A 382 8.15 8.03 0.09
CA VAL A 382 6.79 8.37 0.55
C VAL A 382 6.69 9.84 0.96
N LEU A 383 7.65 10.36 1.72
CA LEU A 383 7.62 11.76 2.18
C LEU A 383 7.62 12.73 0.99
N VAL A 384 8.51 12.52 0.02
CA VAL A 384 8.57 13.34 -1.20
C VAL A 384 7.28 13.22 -2.01
N LYS A 385 6.69 12.02 -2.14
CA LYS A 385 5.42 11.87 -2.87
C LYS A 385 4.23 12.52 -2.18
N LEU A 386 4.17 12.50 -0.84
CA LEU A 386 3.13 13.21 -0.09
C LEU A 386 3.25 14.73 -0.30
N GLU A 387 4.45 15.29 -0.18
CA GLU A 387 4.70 16.71 -0.43
C GLU A 387 4.36 17.13 -1.87
N LEU A 388 4.72 16.33 -2.87
CA LEU A 388 4.36 16.57 -4.27
C LEU A 388 2.84 16.46 -4.52
N LEU A 389 2.16 15.55 -3.83
CA LEU A 389 0.71 15.37 -3.94
C LEU A 389 -0.03 16.57 -3.33
N ASP A 390 0.34 17.00 -2.11
CA ASP A 390 -0.30 18.10 -1.39
C ASP A 390 -0.12 19.44 -2.13
N ASN A 391 1.11 19.74 -2.59
CA ASN A 391 1.41 20.94 -3.37
C ASN A 391 0.58 21.01 -4.66
N LYS A 392 0.42 19.87 -5.35
CA LYS A 392 -0.36 19.77 -6.58
C LYS A 392 -1.87 19.86 -6.31
N HIS A 393 -2.35 19.19 -5.26
CA HIS A 393 -3.77 19.10 -4.89
C HIS A 393 -4.42 20.48 -4.75
N VAL A 394 -3.81 21.35 -3.94
CA VAL A 394 -4.40 22.67 -3.61
C VAL A 394 -4.47 23.59 -4.84
N GLN A 395 -3.41 23.64 -5.63
CA GLN A 395 -3.32 24.55 -6.78
C GLN A 395 -4.18 24.08 -7.96
N ASP A 396 -4.11 22.81 -8.33
CA ASP A 396 -4.84 22.29 -9.49
C ASP A 396 -6.36 22.26 -9.25
N ILE A 397 -6.82 21.81 -8.07
CA ILE A 397 -8.26 21.60 -7.84
C ILE A 397 -9.00 22.94 -7.74
N SER A 398 -8.45 23.90 -7.01
CA SER A 398 -9.06 25.24 -6.89
C SER A 398 -9.21 25.89 -8.26
N ALA A 399 -8.15 25.89 -9.07
CA ALA A 399 -8.15 26.47 -10.41
C ALA A 399 -9.09 25.73 -11.38
N GLN A 400 -9.21 24.40 -11.28
CA GLN A 400 -10.14 23.64 -12.14
C GLN A 400 -11.60 23.83 -11.72
N LEU A 401 -11.90 23.93 -10.42
CA LEU A 401 -13.24 24.24 -9.92
C LEU A 401 -13.66 25.68 -10.28
N GLU A 402 -12.75 26.65 -10.18
CA GLU A 402 -13.00 28.03 -10.59
C GLU A 402 -13.35 28.11 -12.09
N LYS A 403 -12.58 27.45 -12.96
CA LYS A 403 -12.90 27.32 -14.39
C LYS A 403 -14.23 26.62 -14.63
N PHE A 404 -14.57 25.60 -13.82
CA PHE A 404 -15.83 24.87 -13.95
C PHE A 404 -17.04 25.76 -13.64
N VAL A 405 -17.00 26.49 -12.52
CA VAL A 405 -18.03 27.46 -12.14
C VAL A 405 -18.07 28.63 -13.12
N GLY A 406 -16.91 29.12 -13.59
CA GLY A 406 -16.81 30.17 -14.59
C GLY A 406 -17.48 29.80 -15.92
N GLY A 407 -17.33 28.55 -16.38
CA GLY A 407 -18.03 28.07 -17.58
C GLY A 407 -19.55 28.00 -17.41
N LEU A 408 -20.03 27.55 -16.25
CA LEU A 408 -21.47 27.59 -15.91
C LEU A 408 -21.99 29.03 -15.84
N ALA A 409 -21.26 29.93 -15.19
CA ALA A 409 -21.64 31.34 -15.07
C ALA A 409 -21.72 32.03 -16.44
N ALA A 410 -20.72 31.81 -17.32
CA ALA A 410 -20.72 32.34 -18.68
C ALA A 410 -21.93 31.87 -19.50
N TYR A 411 -22.34 30.61 -19.36
CA TYR A 411 -23.57 30.10 -19.97
C TYR A 411 -24.82 30.82 -19.45
N HIS A 412 -24.98 30.96 -18.14
CA HIS A 412 -26.15 31.63 -17.55
C HIS A 412 -26.19 33.13 -17.88
N SER A 413 -25.05 33.81 -17.96
CA SER A 413 -24.98 35.19 -18.46
C SER A 413 -25.39 35.32 -19.93
N ALA A 414 -24.94 34.41 -20.79
CA ALA A 414 -25.35 34.39 -22.20
C ALA A 414 -26.84 34.02 -22.38
N ALA A 415 -27.36 33.14 -21.52
CA ALA A 415 -28.78 32.80 -21.47
C ALA A 415 -29.64 34.01 -21.06
N LEU A 416 -29.23 34.76 -20.04
CA LEU A 416 -29.90 36.00 -19.62
C LEU A 416 -29.96 37.03 -20.76
N GLN A 417 -28.83 37.29 -21.42
CA GLN A 417 -28.76 38.19 -22.59
C GLN A 417 -29.62 37.72 -23.77
N THR A 418 -29.88 36.41 -23.88
CA THR A 418 -30.75 35.83 -24.92
C THR A 418 -32.23 36.06 -24.59
N LEU A 419 -32.60 36.04 -23.31
CA LEU A 419 -33.99 36.12 -22.84
C LEU A 419 -34.46 37.55 -22.56
N ASP A 420 -33.55 38.45 -22.18
CA ASP A 420 -33.81 39.88 -21.95
C ASP A 420 -32.87 40.77 -22.79
N PRO A 421 -33.06 40.86 -24.13
CA PRO A 421 -32.29 41.78 -24.95
C PRO A 421 -32.61 43.24 -24.61
N PRO A 422 -31.62 44.16 -24.61
CA PRO A 422 -31.78 45.53 -24.12
C PRO A 422 -32.77 46.43 -24.90
N ASP A 423 -33.21 46.03 -26.10
CA ASP A 423 -34.12 46.79 -26.99
C ASP A 423 -35.51 46.15 -27.15
N THR A 424 -35.90 45.22 -26.26
CA THR A 424 -37.08 44.35 -26.51
C THR A 424 -38.40 45.01 -26.12
N ARG A 425 -39.36 45.06 -27.06
CA ARG A 425 -40.77 45.36 -26.74
C ARG A 425 -41.37 44.20 -25.94
N PRO A 426 -42.28 44.45 -24.97
CA PRO A 426 -42.89 43.37 -24.20
C PRO A 426 -43.67 42.42 -25.13
N LEU A 427 -43.29 41.12 -25.12
CA LEU A 427 -44.00 40.06 -25.86
C LEU A 427 -45.47 39.92 -25.40
N PHE A 428 -45.78 40.36 -24.17
CA PHE A 428 -47.07 40.19 -23.54
C PHE A 428 -47.90 41.48 -23.49
N PRO A 429 -49.24 41.39 -23.59
CA PRO A 429 -50.01 40.16 -23.80
C PRO A 429 -49.93 39.65 -25.25
N ILE A 430 -49.80 38.33 -25.40
CA ILE A 430 -50.00 37.64 -26.67
C ILE A 430 -51.52 37.48 -26.83
N GLU A 431 -52.15 38.35 -27.61
CA GLU A 431 -53.57 38.23 -27.95
C GLU A 431 -53.77 37.07 -28.93
N MET A 432 -53.87 35.83 -28.43
CA MET A 432 -54.33 34.70 -29.23
C MET A 432 -55.85 34.73 -29.35
N ASP A 433 -56.38 35.09 -30.52
CA ASP A 433 -57.83 35.01 -30.76
C ASP A 433 -58.25 33.56 -31.09
N LEU A 434 -58.47 32.78 -30.04
CA LEU A 434 -58.94 31.39 -30.12
C LEU A 434 -60.34 31.26 -30.77
N SER A 435 -61.06 32.36 -31.02
CA SER A 435 -62.50 32.33 -31.31
C SER A 435 -62.90 32.14 -32.79
N ARG A 436 -61.95 32.16 -33.75
CA ARG A 436 -62.31 32.18 -35.20
C ARG A 436 -61.75 31.05 -36.07
N SER A 437 -60.79 30.28 -35.58
CA SER A 437 -60.12 29.23 -36.38
C SER A 437 -60.15 27.83 -35.76
N ALA A 438 -60.41 27.70 -34.46
CA ALA A 438 -60.14 26.47 -33.70
C ALA A 438 -61.00 25.25 -34.09
N PHE A 439 -62.17 25.45 -34.73
CA PHE A 439 -63.15 24.37 -34.97
C PHE A 439 -63.70 24.28 -36.40
N GLN A 440 -63.10 24.92 -37.41
CA GLN A 440 -63.52 24.72 -38.81
C GLN A 440 -62.95 23.43 -39.43
N TYR A 441 -63.28 22.28 -38.84
CA TYR A 441 -63.24 21.01 -39.57
C TYR A 441 -64.32 21.05 -40.67
N LYS A 442 -63.91 21.22 -41.93
CA LYS A 442 -64.79 21.03 -43.09
C LYS A 442 -65.07 19.53 -43.30
N SER A 443 -65.88 18.95 -42.42
CA SER A 443 -66.40 17.59 -42.61
C SER A 443 -67.53 17.61 -43.64
N THR A 444 -67.24 17.16 -44.86
CA THR A 444 -68.22 17.07 -45.95
C THR A 444 -69.01 15.77 -45.89
N THR A 445 -69.79 15.57 -44.82
CA THR A 445 -70.83 14.53 -44.76
C THR A 445 -71.97 14.95 -43.82
N PRO A 446 -73.21 15.10 -44.29
CA PRO A 446 -74.35 15.30 -43.40
C PRO A 446 -74.78 13.95 -42.82
N LEU A 447 -74.55 13.73 -41.53
CA LEU A 447 -75.25 12.70 -40.77
C LEU A 447 -76.54 13.30 -40.22
N GLN A 448 -77.63 12.53 -40.33
CA GLN A 448 -78.98 12.96 -39.96
C GLN A 448 -79.11 13.12 -38.44
N ASN A 449 -79.86 14.15 -38.05
CA ASN A 449 -80.48 14.20 -36.73
C ASN A 449 -81.44 13.02 -36.59
N ASP A 450 -81.20 12.17 -35.60
CA ASP A 450 -82.25 11.56 -34.79
C ASP A 450 -81.82 11.77 -33.33
N GLY A 451 -82.61 12.52 -32.59
CA GLY A 451 -82.25 12.96 -31.25
C GLY A 451 -82.90 12.12 -30.16
N GLN A 452 -82.29 12.15 -28.97
CA GLN A 452 -83.04 12.28 -27.72
C GLN A 452 -82.12 12.83 -26.64
N ASP A 453 -82.63 13.83 -25.92
CA ASP A 453 -82.03 14.34 -24.69
C ASP A 453 -82.11 13.26 -23.59
N ASP A 454 -81.13 13.21 -22.70
CA ASP A 454 -81.33 13.50 -21.27
C ASP A 454 -79.99 13.44 -20.51
N ASP A 455 -79.89 14.21 -19.43
CA ASP A 455 -78.66 14.46 -18.67
C ASP A 455 -78.24 13.29 -17.75
N GLU A 456 -76.93 13.07 -17.54
CA GLU A 456 -76.42 12.47 -16.29
C GLU A 456 -74.94 12.80 -16.02
N ASP A 457 -74.75 13.83 -15.17
CA ASP A 457 -73.73 14.07 -14.13
C ASP A 457 -72.21 13.90 -14.30
N ASP A 458 -71.51 14.89 -13.73
CA ASP A 458 -70.06 15.02 -13.57
C ASP A 458 -69.36 13.80 -12.94
N GLN A 459 -68.31 13.30 -13.61
CA GLN A 459 -67.20 12.60 -12.95
C GLN A 459 -65.84 13.22 -13.31
N LEU A 460 -65.39 14.12 -12.44
CA LEU A 460 -64.01 14.61 -12.39
C LEU A 460 -63.05 13.46 -12.08
N LEU A 461 -62.42 12.92 -13.12
CA LEU A 461 -61.32 11.96 -13.01
C LEU A 461 -60.10 12.60 -12.33
N THR A 462 -59.91 12.31 -11.05
CA THR A 462 -58.65 12.57 -10.34
C THR A 462 -57.56 11.67 -10.90
N GLY A 463 -56.61 12.24 -11.64
CA GLY A 463 -55.46 11.48 -12.17
C GLY A 463 -54.52 11.01 -11.05
N GLU A 464 -54.18 9.73 -11.05
CA GLU A 464 -53.14 9.18 -10.16
C GLU A 464 -51.75 9.64 -10.60
N GLU A 465 -50.87 9.95 -9.64
CA GLU A 465 -49.46 10.22 -9.91
C GLU A 465 -48.73 8.94 -10.40
N ALA A 466 -47.98 9.07 -11.49
CA ALA A 466 -47.17 7.98 -12.02
C ALA A 466 -46.02 7.64 -11.07
N LYS A 467 -45.95 6.38 -10.62
CA LYS A 467 -44.84 5.88 -9.80
C LYS A 467 -43.60 5.65 -10.66
N GLU A 468 -42.43 6.05 -10.18
CA GLU A 468 -41.15 5.77 -10.84
C GLU A 468 -40.85 4.26 -10.87
N GLU A 469 -40.86 3.67 -12.07
CA GLU A 469 -40.23 2.38 -12.30
C GLU A 469 -38.71 2.54 -12.38
N LYS A 470 -37.98 1.78 -11.55
CA LYS A 470 -36.54 1.57 -11.73
C LYS A 470 -36.30 0.85 -13.05
N ARG A 471 -35.77 1.56 -14.05
CA ARG A 471 -35.27 0.96 -15.29
C ARG A 471 -33.80 0.59 -15.11
N ASP A 472 -33.45 -0.64 -15.46
CA ASP A 472 -32.06 -1.08 -15.55
C ASP A 472 -31.30 -0.24 -16.60
N GLU A 473 -30.09 0.20 -16.27
CA GLU A 473 -29.29 1.05 -17.16
C GLU A 473 -28.83 0.27 -18.41
N PRO A 474 -29.13 0.74 -19.64
CA PRO A 474 -28.49 0.20 -20.83
C PRO A 474 -27.01 0.64 -20.87
N PRO A 475 -26.12 -0.17 -21.46
CA PRO A 475 -24.68 0.11 -21.43
C PRO A 475 -24.33 1.41 -22.15
N LEU A 476 -23.35 2.12 -21.56
CA LEU A 476 -22.74 3.36 -22.05
C LEU A 476 -22.62 3.43 -23.58
N LEU A 477 -23.49 4.21 -24.21
CA LEU A 477 -23.24 4.72 -25.55
C LEU A 477 -22.07 5.71 -25.48
N LEU A 478 -21.00 5.39 -26.19
CA LEU A 478 -19.88 6.29 -26.42
C LEU A 478 -20.41 7.60 -26.99
N LEU A 479 -20.13 8.71 -26.31
CA LEU A 479 -20.36 10.06 -26.84
C LEU A 479 -19.59 10.17 -28.16
N PRO A 480 -20.26 10.39 -29.32
CA PRO A 480 -19.55 10.63 -30.57
C PRO A 480 -18.71 11.91 -30.43
N ASP A 481 -17.54 11.92 -31.06
CA ASP A 481 -16.61 13.05 -31.01
C ASP A 481 -17.27 14.33 -31.57
N LEU A 482 -17.35 15.36 -30.71
CA LEU A 482 -18.07 16.62 -30.91
C LEU A 482 -17.40 17.77 -30.17
#